data_AF-A0A920S2R9-F1
#
_entry.id   AF-A0A920S2R9-F1
#
_cell.length_a   1.000
_cell.length_b   1.000
_cell.length_c   1.000
_cell.angle_alpha   90.00
_cell.angle_beta   90.00
_cell.angle_gamma   90.00
#
_symmetry.space_group_name_H-M   'P 1'
#
loop_
_entity.id
_entity.type
_entity.pdbx_description
1 polymer ?
#
loop_
_entity_poly.entity_id
_entity_poly.type
_entity_poly.pdbx_seq_one_letter_code
_entity_poly.pdbx_strand_id
1 'polypeptide(L)'
;MLSPMIVFTADEAWEAIPHLDSAGVHLTDWEPFEFSISAEESANWETIFAIRERALPVLEEARQAKQIGKGLEACVTLTGSGNEFEVAQLYQEDLRELVNVSQLKLETGEGRSCRSAWPMPRAKNANAAGAGNPPSARTTNSHPLHPLRRGCQSGHRLGLTVRLPRVRMSPPF
;
A
#
# COMPACT_ATOMS: atom_id res chain seq x y z
N MET A 1 -7.55 25.82 -21.69
CA MET A 1 -7.02 24.61 -22.36
C MET A 1 -8.10 23.68 -22.91
N LEU A 2 -9.10 23.22 -22.13
CA LEU A 2 -10.07 22.22 -22.61
C LEU A 2 -11.25 22.75 -23.45
N SER A 3 -11.60 24.03 -23.29
CA SER A 3 -12.77 24.66 -23.93
C SER A 3 -12.88 24.42 -25.46
N PRO A 4 -11.79 24.48 -26.27
CA PRO A 4 -11.88 24.26 -27.71
C PRO A 4 -12.28 22.84 -28.14
N MET A 5 -12.17 21.83 -27.27
CA MET A 5 -12.47 20.43 -27.59
C MET A 5 -13.82 19.97 -27.03
N ILE A 6 -14.18 20.44 -25.84
CA ILE A 6 -15.38 20.03 -25.10
C ILE A 6 -16.25 21.24 -24.78
N VAL A 7 -16.68 21.95 -25.83
CA VAL A 7 -17.24 23.31 -25.72
C VAL A 7 -18.38 23.45 -24.71
N PHE A 8 -19.37 22.56 -24.72
CA PHE A 8 -20.52 22.62 -23.81
C PHE A 8 -20.13 22.21 -22.39
N THR A 9 -19.42 21.09 -22.25
CA THR A 9 -18.99 20.59 -20.93
C THR A 9 -18.04 21.56 -20.23
N ALA A 10 -17.16 22.22 -20.97
CA ALA A 10 -16.28 23.25 -20.42
C ALA A 10 -17.07 24.47 -19.97
N ASP A 11 -18.10 24.88 -20.72
CA ASP A 11 -18.95 26.03 -20.37
C ASP A 11 -19.79 25.74 -19.11
N GLU A 12 -20.43 24.57 -19.05
CA GLU A 12 -21.18 24.12 -17.87
C GLU A 12 -20.28 23.98 -16.62
N ALA A 13 -19.09 23.40 -16.79
CA ALA A 13 -18.14 23.26 -15.68
C ALA A 13 -17.64 24.62 -15.19
N TRP A 14 -17.49 25.59 -16.08
CA TRP A 14 -17.03 26.94 -15.77
C TRP A 14 -18.03 27.73 -14.93
N GLU A 15 -19.33 27.61 -15.23
CA GLU A 15 -20.40 28.22 -14.42
C GLU A 15 -20.47 27.68 -12.99
N ALA A 16 -19.99 26.45 -12.75
CA ALA A 16 -19.98 25.84 -11.43
C ALA A 16 -18.80 26.29 -10.54
N ILE A 17 -17.84 27.07 -11.06
CA ILE A 17 -16.66 27.48 -10.29
C ILE A 17 -16.99 28.74 -9.46
N PRO A 18 -16.92 28.67 -8.12
CA PRO A 18 -17.21 29.82 -7.28
C PRO A 18 -16.15 30.90 -7.45
N HIS A 19 -16.56 32.16 -7.33
CA HIS A 19 -15.67 33.35 -7.36
C HIS A 19 -14.95 33.58 -8.69
N LEU A 20 -15.42 32.99 -9.79
CA LEU A 20 -14.98 33.38 -11.12
C LEU A 20 -15.80 34.59 -11.62
N ASP A 21 -15.14 35.74 -11.72
CA ASP A 21 -15.69 36.89 -12.45
C ASP A 21 -15.44 36.67 -13.94
N SER A 22 -16.41 36.13 -14.68
CA SER A 22 -16.23 35.99 -16.14
C SER A 22 -17.55 35.84 -16.90
N ALA A 23 -17.51 36.22 -18.17
CA ALA A 23 -18.59 36.07 -19.12
C ALA A 23 -18.66 34.67 -19.78
N GLY A 24 -17.93 33.68 -19.25
CA GLY A 24 -17.85 32.31 -19.77
C GLY A 24 -16.44 31.90 -20.21
N VAL A 25 -16.18 30.58 -20.28
CA VAL A 25 -14.85 30.02 -20.58
C VAL A 25 -14.35 30.41 -21.98
N HIS A 26 -15.27 30.58 -22.92
CA HIS A 26 -14.98 30.91 -24.33
C HIS A 26 -14.59 32.38 -24.54
N LEU A 27 -14.89 33.23 -23.56
CA LEU A 27 -14.57 34.66 -23.58
C LEU A 27 -13.37 34.99 -22.69
N THR A 28 -12.79 33.99 -22.04
CA THR A 28 -11.66 34.16 -21.13
C THR A 28 -10.35 33.92 -21.85
N ASP A 29 -9.37 34.77 -21.61
CA ASP A 29 -8.03 34.61 -22.16
C ASP A 29 -7.30 33.45 -21.48
N TRP A 30 -6.51 32.72 -22.27
CA TRP A 30 -5.61 31.72 -21.71
C TRP A 30 -4.34 32.39 -21.19
N GLU A 31 -4.19 32.41 -19.87
CA GLU A 31 -2.94 32.79 -19.21
C GLU A 31 -2.09 31.53 -18.96
N PRO A 32 -0.90 31.40 -19.57
CA PRO A 32 0.00 30.30 -19.28
C PRO A 32 0.45 30.36 -17.83
N PHE A 33 0.09 29.33 -17.05
CA PHE A 33 0.60 29.16 -15.69
C PHE A 33 1.86 28.29 -15.72
N GLU A 34 2.98 28.85 -15.28
CA GLU A 34 4.20 28.07 -15.05
C GLU A 34 4.16 27.47 -13.64
N PHE A 35 3.87 26.17 -13.57
CA PHE A 35 4.08 25.39 -12.36
C PHE A 35 5.50 24.85 -12.35
N SER A 36 6.25 25.11 -11.27
CA SER A 36 7.56 24.51 -11.06
C SER A 36 7.68 24.00 -9.63
N ILE A 37 8.30 22.84 -9.50
CA ILE A 37 8.70 22.25 -8.21
C ILE A 37 10.21 22.03 -8.25
N SER A 38 10.83 21.96 -7.08
CA SER A 38 12.26 21.65 -7.00
C SER A 38 12.53 20.23 -7.52
N ALA A 39 13.74 20.00 -8.05
CA ALA A 39 14.14 18.65 -8.50
C ALA A 39 14.10 17.63 -7.35
N GLU A 40 14.39 18.08 -6.12
CA GLU A 40 14.29 17.28 -4.90
C GLU A 40 12.84 16.90 -4.60
N GLU A 41 11.91 17.85 -4.65
CA GLU A 41 10.49 17.59 -4.46
C GLU A 41 9.94 16.63 -5.54
N SER A 42 10.33 16.81 -6.79
CA SER A 42 9.97 15.88 -7.87
C SER A 42 10.46 14.45 -7.58
N ALA A 43 11.72 14.30 -7.14
CA ALA A 43 12.28 13.00 -6.79
C ALA A 43 11.59 12.36 -5.57
N ASN A 44 11.17 13.17 -4.59
CA ASN A 44 10.39 12.71 -3.45
C ASN A 44 9.03 12.18 -3.91
N TRP A 45 8.32 12.90 -4.79
CA TRP A 45 7.05 12.45 -5.35
C TRP A 45 7.18 11.16 -6.16
N GLU A 46 8.22 11.03 -6.99
CA GLU A 46 8.52 9.78 -7.70
C GLU A 46 8.70 8.60 -6.72
N THR A 47 9.39 8.84 -5.60
CA THR A 47 9.58 7.84 -4.55
C THR A 47 8.26 7.44 -3.89
N ILE A 48 7.38 8.41 -3.57
CA ILE A 48 6.04 8.19 -3.01
C ILE A 48 5.19 7.34 -3.97
N PHE A 49 5.18 7.69 -5.26
CA PHE A 49 4.45 6.90 -6.27
C PHE A 49 4.99 5.47 -6.40
N ALA A 50 6.31 5.28 -6.35
CA ALA A 50 6.91 3.95 -6.38
C ALA A 50 6.52 3.11 -5.15
N ILE A 51 6.34 3.72 -3.97
CA ILE A 51 5.82 3.01 -2.78
C ILE A 51 4.35 2.62 -3.00
N ARG A 52 3.53 3.54 -3.50
CA ARG A 52 2.11 3.29 -3.80
C ARG A 52 1.93 2.13 -4.77
N GLU A 53 2.69 2.09 -5.86
CA GLU A 53 2.66 1.00 -6.84
C GLU A 53 2.92 -0.37 -6.20
N ARG A 54 3.75 -0.43 -5.15
CA ARG A 54 4.01 -1.66 -4.40
C ARG A 54 2.95 -1.97 -3.35
N ALA A 55 2.29 -0.95 -2.79
CA ALA A 55 1.23 -1.14 -1.79
C ALA A 55 -0.08 -1.65 -2.40
N LEU A 56 -0.44 -1.17 -3.60
CA LEU A 56 -1.72 -1.53 -4.25
C LEU A 56 -1.90 -3.04 -4.50
N PRO A 57 -0.91 -3.79 -5.02
CA PRO A 57 -1.02 -5.23 -5.17
C PRO A 57 -1.24 -5.97 -3.85
N VAL A 58 -0.56 -5.55 -2.77
CA VAL A 58 -0.70 -6.19 -1.46
C VAL A 58 -2.11 -5.96 -0.88
N LEU A 59 -2.67 -4.77 -1.08
CA LEU A 59 -4.06 -4.48 -0.71
C LEU A 59 -5.05 -5.28 -1.56
N GLU A 60 -4.75 -5.49 -2.83
CA GLU A 60 -5.59 -6.27 -3.73
C GLU A 60 -5.58 -7.76 -3.38
N GLU A 61 -4.42 -8.32 -3.04
CA GLU A 61 -4.33 -9.68 -2.49
C GLU A 61 -5.19 -9.84 -1.23
N ALA A 62 -5.20 -8.84 -0.34
CA ALA A 62 -6.04 -8.84 0.85
C ALA A 62 -7.55 -8.79 0.51
N ARG A 63 -7.95 -8.08 -0.54
CA ARG A 63 -9.34 -8.09 -1.05
C ARG A 63 -9.72 -9.43 -1.63
N GLN A 64 -8.86 -10.03 -2.45
CA GLN A 64 -9.08 -11.35 -3.03
C GLN A 64 -9.19 -12.44 -1.97
N ALA A 65 -8.41 -12.31 -0.89
CA ALA A 65 -8.50 -13.16 0.29
C ALA A 65 -9.72 -12.85 1.19
N LYS A 66 -10.58 -11.89 0.82
CA LYS A 66 -11.77 -11.42 1.55
C LYS A 66 -11.45 -10.93 2.97
N GLN A 67 -10.24 -10.43 3.18
CA GLN A 67 -9.80 -9.90 4.47
C GLN A 67 -10.30 -8.46 4.66
N ILE A 68 -10.27 -7.66 3.60
CA ILE A 68 -10.82 -6.31 3.53
C ILE A 68 -11.82 -6.20 2.36
N GLY A 69 -12.83 -5.36 2.52
CA GLY A 69 -13.70 -4.94 1.41
C GLY A 69 -13.15 -3.68 0.72
N LYS A 70 -12.78 -2.66 1.50
CA LYS A 70 -12.23 -1.37 1.03
C LYS A 70 -10.87 -1.06 1.65
N GLY A 71 -10.09 -0.20 0.99
CA GLY A 71 -8.75 0.19 1.48
C GLY A 71 -8.79 0.80 2.89
N LEU A 72 -9.82 1.57 3.22
CA LEU A 72 -10.01 2.17 4.54
C LEU A 72 -10.15 1.16 5.69
N GLU A 73 -10.42 -0.11 5.40
CA GLU A 73 -10.41 -1.18 6.40
C GLU A 73 -9.01 -1.73 6.69
N ALA A 74 -7.96 -1.22 6.06
CA ALA A 74 -6.60 -1.69 6.23
C ALA A 74 -5.75 -0.77 7.12
N CYS A 75 -4.88 -1.39 7.91
CA CYS A 75 -3.71 -0.77 8.51
C CYS A 75 -2.46 -1.29 7.79
N VAL A 76 -1.78 -0.42 7.06
CA VAL A 76 -0.54 -0.76 6.36
C VAL A 76 0.65 -0.46 7.26
N THR A 77 1.58 -1.38 7.36
CA THR A 77 2.88 -1.17 8.00
C THR A 77 3.95 -1.27 6.93
N LEU A 78 4.72 -0.20 6.78
CA LEU A 78 5.88 -0.13 5.91
C LEU A 78 7.13 -0.21 6.79
N THR A 79 7.98 -1.20 6.51
CA THR A 79 9.16 -1.51 7.30
C THR A 79 10.42 -1.36 6.47
N GLY A 80 11.39 -0.55 6.92
CA GLY A 80 12.65 -0.43 6.20
C GLY A 80 13.62 0.59 6.79
N SER A 81 14.54 1.05 5.95
CA SER A 81 15.56 2.05 6.27
C SER A 81 16.09 2.69 4.98
N GLY A 82 16.86 3.78 5.10
CA GLY A 82 17.46 4.51 3.99
C GLY A 82 16.55 5.58 3.39
N ASN A 83 17.00 6.19 2.29
CA ASN A 83 16.36 7.36 1.68
C ASN A 83 14.86 7.17 1.38
N GLU A 84 14.48 6.00 0.85
CA GLU A 84 13.08 5.69 0.55
C GLU A 84 12.19 5.71 1.81
N PHE A 85 12.73 5.23 2.94
CA PHE A 85 12.04 5.23 4.23
C PHE A 85 11.96 6.65 4.82
N GLU A 86 13.00 7.45 4.63
CA GLU A 86 13.05 8.85 5.07
C GLU A 86 12.03 9.71 4.32
N VAL A 87 11.92 9.53 2.99
CA VAL A 87 10.88 10.18 2.18
C VAL A 87 9.48 9.71 2.63
N ALA A 88 9.29 8.41 2.89
CA ALA A 88 8.01 7.90 3.40
C ALA A 88 7.64 8.50 4.77
N GLN A 89 8.62 8.78 5.64
CA GLN A 89 8.38 9.48 6.90
C GLN A 89 8.02 10.94 6.69
N LEU A 90 8.74 11.63 5.79
CA LEU A 90 8.51 13.04 5.49
C LEU A 90 7.08 13.28 4.97
N TYR A 91 6.56 12.37 4.14
CA TYR A 91 5.24 12.46 3.51
C TYR A 91 4.27 11.37 3.99
N GLN A 92 4.33 11.00 5.27
CA GLN A 92 3.56 9.86 5.79
C GLN A 92 2.04 10.01 5.59
N GLU A 93 1.48 11.20 5.85
CA GLU A 93 0.04 11.43 5.71
C GLU A 93 -0.39 11.46 4.24
N ASP A 94 0.36 12.13 3.36
CA ASP A 94 0.08 12.11 1.91
C ASP A 94 0.15 10.69 1.36
N LEU A 95 1.16 9.91 1.78
CA LEU A 95 1.28 8.51 1.39
C LEU A 95 0.11 7.65 1.91
N ARG A 96 -0.38 7.90 3.13
CA ARG A 96 -1.58 7.22 3.68
C ARG A 96 -2.80 7.50 2.81
N GLU A 97 -3.00 8.74 2.40
CA GLU A 97 -4.11 9.16 1.56
C GLU A 97 -3.99 8.61 0.13
N LEU A 98 -2.80 8.67 -0.47
CA LEU A 98 -2.53 8.15 -1.81
C LEU A 98 -2.72 6.64 -1.91
N VAL A 99 -2.37 5.90 -0.86
CA VAL A 99 -2.60 4.45 -0.75
C VAL A 99 -4.06 4.15 -0.35
N ASN A 100 -4.79 5.16 0.14
CA ASN A 100 -6.21 5.14 0.53
C ASN A 100 -6.52 4.08 1.61
N VAL A 101 -5.84 4.22 2.75
CA VAL A 101 -5.98 3.33 3.91
C VAL A 101 -6.26 4.11 5.19
N SER A 102 -6.89 3.49 6.19
CA SER A 102 -7.20 4.21 7.43
C SER A 102 -5.95 4.50 8.26
N GLN A 103 -4.94 3.62 8.21
CA GLN A 103 -3.72 3.76 8.99
C GLN A 103 -2.51 3.35 8.16
N LEU A 104 -1.46 4.17 8.21
CA LEU A 104 -0.12 3.85 7.72
C LEU A 104 0.86 3.97 8.89
N LYS A 105 1.62 2.91 9.14
CA LYS A 105 2.66 2.85 10.16
C LYS A 105 4.01 2.67 9.50
N LEU A 106 5.02 3.36 10.01
CA LEU A 106 6.40 3.26 9.56
C LEU A 106 7.22 2.64 10.69
N GLU A 107 7.92 1.55 10.40
CA GLU A 107 8.75 0.83 11.36
C GLU A 107 10.18 0.66 10.82
N THR A 108 11.20 0.98 11.60
CA THR A 108 12.60 0.72 11.20
C THR A 108 12.91 -0.77 11.25
N GLY A 109 13.56 -1.31 10.21
CA GLY A 109 14.03 -2.70 10.20
C GLY A 109 14.62 -3.15 8.88
N GLU A 110 15.15 -4.37 8.83
CA GLU A 110 15.54 -5.01 7.57
C GLU A 110 14.28 -5.31 6.75
N GLY A 111 14.12 -4.60 5.63
CA GLY A 111 13.01 -4.76 4.71
C GLY A 111 12.95 -6.18 4.17
N ARG A 112 12.12 -7.02 4.78
CA ARG A 112 11.80 -8.33 4.22
C ARG A 112 10.85 -8.09 3.04
N SER A 113 11.16 -8.69 1.88
CA SER A 113 10.31 -8.66 0.69
C SER A 113 8.84 -8.82 1.06
N CYS A 114 7.96 -7.99 0.49
CA CYS A 114 6.50 -8.06 0.65
C CYS A 114 6.04 -9.52 0.60
N ARG A 115 5.80 -10.08 1.78
CA ARG A 115 5.08 -11.33 1.98
C ARG A 115 3.86 -10.89 2.76
N SER A 116 2.67 -11.28 2.31
CA SER A 116 1.46 -11.20 3.11
C SER A 116 1.73 -11.90 4.45
N ALA A 117 2.17 -11.12 5.45
CA ALA A 117 2.56 -11.66 6.73
C ALA A 117 1.27 -11.93 7.52
N TRP A 118 0.76 -13.15 7.38
CA TRP A 118 -0.34 -13.63 8.20
C TRP A 118 0.08 -14.83 9.04
N PRO A 119 -0.02 -14.78 10.38
CA PRO A 119 0.00 -15.97 11.20
C PRO A 119 -1.40 -16.61 11.21
N MET A 120 -1.53 -17.84 10.71
CA MET A 120 -2.57 -18.79 11.17
C MET A 120 -2.23 -19.22 12.62
N PRO A 121 -3.18 -19.49 13.54
CA PRO A 121 -4.35 -20.34 13.27
C PRO A 121 -5.68 -19.93 13.94
N ARG A 122 -6.81 -20.35 13.36
CA ARG A 122 -8.00 -20.71 14.16
C ARG A 122 -8.03 -22.23 14.24
N ALA A 123 -7.65 -22.77 15.40
CA ALA A 123 -7.82 -24.18 15.71
C ALA A 123 -9.29 -24.55 15.48
N LYS A 124 -9.55 -25.54 14.62
CA LYS A 124 -10.79 -26.30 14.69
C LYS A 124 -10.66 -27.15 15.95
N ASN A 125 -11.44 -26.82 16.96
CA ASN A 125 -11.73 -27.71 18.08
C ASN A 125 -12.44 -28.96 17.54
N ALA A 126 -11.66 -29.94 17.10
CA ALA A 126 -12.10 -31.30 16.91
C ALA A 126 -11.95 -32.02 18.25
N ASN A 127 -13.05 -32.17 18.97
CA ASN A 127 -13.19 -33.26 19.93
C ASN A 127 -13.07 -34.57 19.15
N ALA A 128 -11.97 -35.29 19.35
CA ALA A 128 -11.88 -36.70 19.05
C ALA A 128 -10.91 -37.34 20.04
N ALA A 129 -11.48 -38.16 20.91
CA ALA A 129 -10.79 -39.05 21.82
C ALA A 129 -9.85 -40.02 21.07
N GLY A 130 -8.78 -40.46 21.71
CA GLY A 130 -8.04 -41.64 21.26
C GLY A 130 -6.55 -41.57 21.51
N ALA A 131 -6.09 -42.38 22.45
CA ALA A 131 -4.70 -42.59 22.84
C ALA A 131 -3.85 -43.18 21.70
N GLY A 132 -2.55 -42.90 21.72
CA GLY A 132 -1.55 -43.64 20.94
C GLY A 132 -0.25 -42.88 20.72
N ASN A 133 0.75 -43.11 21.56
CA ASN A 133 2.14 -42.68 21.33
C ASN A 133 2.73 -43.48 20.15
N PRO A 134 3.37 -42.86 19.14
CA PRO A 134 4.20 -43.59 18.19
C PRO A 134 5.66 -43.68 18.70
N PRO A 135 6.35 -44.82 18.49
CA PRO A 135 7.71 -45.03 18.97
C PRO A 135 8.76 -44.34 18.09
N SER A 136 9.87 -43.95 18.71
CA SER A 136 11.08 -43.45 18.07
C SER A 136 11.72 -44.51 17.17
N ALA A 137 12.05 -44.17 15.92
CA ALA A 137 13.13 -44.85 15.20
C ALA A 137 13.66 -44.05 14.00
N ARG A 138 14.99 -43.89 14.03
CA ARG A 138 15.93 -44.16 12.92
C ARG A 138 16.20 -43.06 11.89
N THR A 139 17.33 -42.41 12.16
CA THR A 139 18.27 -41.77 11.25
C THR A 139 18.65 -42.70 10.09
N THR A 140 18.50 -42.24 8.84
CA THR A 140 19.41 -42.58 7.74
C THR A 140 19.57 -41.39 6.80
N ASN A 141 20.82 -41.02 6.58
CA ASN A 141 21.30 -40.01 5.64
C ASN A 141 20.85 -40.30 4.20
N SER A 142 20.51 -39.24 3.46
CA SER A 142 20.79 -39.15 2.02
C SER A 142 21.05 -37.69 1.63
N HIS A 143 22.03 -37.54 0.73
CA HIS A 143 22.73 -36.32 0.35
C HIS A 143 21.84 -35.17 -0.21
N PRO A 144 22.33 -33.91 -0.13
CA PRO A 144 21.57 -32.74 -0.53
C PRO A 144 21.65 -32.49 -2.04
N LEU A 145 20.50 -32.29 -2.69
CA LEU A 145 20.45 -31.61 -3.99
C LEU A 145 20.60 -30.10 -3.74
N HIS A 146 21.71 -29.57 -4.24
CA HIS A 146 22.00 -28.14 -4.36
C HIS A 146 20.84 -27.39 -5.03
N PRO A 147 20.27 -26.34 -4.42
CA PRO A 147 19.56 -25.32 -5.17
C PRO A 147 20.56 -24.29 -5.70
N LEU A 148 20.49 -24.07 -7.01
CA LEU A 148 21.17 -22.98 -7.73
C LEU A 148 20.93 -21.66 -7.00
N ARG A 149 22.02 -21.04 -6.52
CA ARG A 149 22.03 -19.66 -6.02
C ARG A 149 21.65 -18.73 -7.18
N ARG A 150 20.37 -18.35 -7.27
CA ARG A 150 20.02 -17.10 -7.96
C ARG A 150 20.47 -15.97 -7.04
N GLY A 151 21.38 -15.14 -7.55
CA GLY A 151 21.92 -13.99 -6.85
C GLY A 151 20.79 -13.09 -6.36
N CYS A 152 20.64 -13.05 -5.04
CA CYS A 152 19.84 -12.05 -4.36
C CYS A 152 20.66 -10.75 -4.42
N GLN A 153 20.38 -9.90 -5.41
CA GLN A 153 20.80 -8.50 -5.33
C GLN A 153 20.00 -7.89 -4.18
N SER A 154 20.66 -7.75 -3.03
CA SER A 154 20.12 -7.12 -1.83
C SER A 154 19.99 -5.62 -2.06
N GLY A 155 18.94 -5.23 -2.78
CA GLY A 155 18.43 -3.86 -2.70
C GLY A 155 17.72 -3.71 -1.36
N HIS A 156 18.15 -2.75 -0.54
CA HIS A 156 17.46 -2.32 0.67
C HIS A 156 16.08 -1.77 0.28
N ARG A 157 15.09 -2.64 0.03
CA ARG A 157 13.71 -2.25 -0.32
C ARG A 157 12.84 -2.26 0.92
N LEU A 158 11.91 -1.32 1.01
CA LEU A 158 10.90 -1.30 2.04
C LEU A 158 10.00 -2.55 1.93
N GLY A 159 9.78 -3.22 3.06
CA GLY A 159 8.79 -4.27 3.20
C GLY A 159 7.41 -3.67 3.49
N LEU A 160 6.36 -4.21 2.89
CA LEU A 160 4.97 -3.82 3.16
C LEU A 160 4.20 -4.99 3.75
N THR A 161 3.43 -4.69 4.80
CA THR A 161 2.51 -5.64 5.45
C THR A 161 1.15 -4.99 5.65
N VAL A 162 0.07 -5.67 5.29
CA VAL A 162 -1.30 -5.25 5.57
C VAL A 162 -1.79 -6.00 6.79
N ARG A 163 -2.34 -5.28 7.78
CA ARG A 163 -3.06 -5.86 8.92
C ARG A 163 -4.49 -5.33 8.96
N LEU A 164 -5.41 -6.18 9.39
CA LEU A 164 -6.76 -5.75 9.72
C LEU A 164 -6.73 -4.95 11.04
N PRO A 165 -7.49 -3.85 11.15
CA PRO A 165 -7.70 -3.19 12.42
C PRO A 165 -8.30 -4.21 13.37
N ARG A 166 -7.70 -4.35 14.56
CA ARG A 166 -8.32 -5.09 15.65
C ARG A 166 -9.66 -4.41 15.93
N VAL A 167 -10.75 -4.98 15.44
CA VAL A 167 -12.09 -4.62 15.92
C VAL A 167 -12.06 -4.93 17.42
N ARG A 168 -12.04 -3.90 18.28
CA ARG A 168 -12.42 -4.10 19.67
C ARG A 168 -13.86 -4.56 19.61
N MET A 169 -14.10 -5.86 19.82
CA MET A 169 -15.45 -6.31 20.10
C MET A 169 -15.84 -5.65 21.42
N SER A 170 -16.69 -4.64 21.36
CA SER A 170 -17.39 -4.11 22.52
C SER A 170 -18.15 -5.27 23.16
N PRO A 171 -18.07 -5.47 24.49
CA PRO A 171 -18.90 -6.49 25.13
C PRO A 171 -20.38 -6.17 24.89
N PRO A 172 -21.25 -7.18 24.73
CA PRO A 172 -22.69 -6.95 24.72
C PRO A 172 -23.09 -6.33 26.06
N PHE A 173 -23.91 -5.29 26.01
CA PHE A 173 -24.54 -4.66 27.18
C PHE A 173 -25.37 -5.66 27.97
#